data_AF-A0A1C6HYM0-F1
#
_entry.id   AF-A0A1C6HYM0-F1
#
_cell.length_a   1.000
_cell.length_b   1.000
_cell.length_c   1.000
_cell.angle_alpha   90.00
_cell.angle_beta   90.00
_cell.angle_gamma   90.00
#
_symmetry.space_group_name_H-M   'P 1'
#
loop_
_entity.id
_entity.type
_entity.pdbx_description
1 polymer ?
#
loop_
_entity_poly.entity_id
_entity_poly.type
_entity_poly.pdbx_seq_one_letter_code
_entity_poly.pdbx_strand_id
1 'polypeptide(L)'
;MKRNLLILLTFLMLLPVGVSARSIDYTCDHDWSEWYIYAPNCGYEGWKKRWCYNCNEEQTIYIPATGKHVWTEWETNREPDCLNTGEKERHCKECYTTEYKTIPRNSNGHSWGRWWGKKSATIFAAGLQERECYICGRKQSKKIPKLKATVRFSKKTYTMKRNYWLSPRIYYKIGDSVKTFKSSNKKVATVTKKGIITAKKKGTTKITVITKAGAKATCKIKVK
;
A
#
# COMPACT_ATOMS: atom_id res chain seq x y z
N MET A 1 -0.65 47.01 -34.34
CA MET A 1 0.41 47.57 -35.20
C MET A 1 1.17 46.45 -35.91
N LYS A 2 0.71 46.04 -37.09
CA LYS A 2 1.53 45.40 -38.12
C LYS A 2 1.10 46.02 -39.45
N ARG A 3 2.06 46.62 -40.14
CA ARG A 3 1.89 47.46 -41.33
C ARG A 3 1.45 46.59 -42.52
N ASN A 4 0.35 47.00 -43.14
CA ASN A 4 -0.05 46.61 -44.49
C ASN A 4 0.98 47.12 -45.50
N LEU A 5 1.44 46.26 -46.40
CA LEU A 5 2.13 46.68 -47.62
C LEU A 5 1.35 46.10 -48.81
N LEU A 6 0.53 46.96 -49.42
CA LEU A 6 -0.13 46.73 -50.70
C LEU A 6 0.93 46.71 -51.80
N ILE A 7 0.99 45.63 -52.58
CA ILE A 7 1.65 45.61 -53.89
C ILE A 7 0.55 45.41 -54.93
N LEU A 8 0.22 46.49 -55.63
CA LEU A 8 -0.66 46.49 -56.80
C LEU A 8 0.09 45.82 -57.97
N LEU A 9 -0.31 44.61 -58.33
CA LEU A 9 0.07 43.97 -59.60
C LEU A 9 -1.12 44.11 -60.55
N THR A 10 -0.99 45.04 -61.48
CA THR A 10 -1.91 45.24 -62.61
C THR A 10 -1.89 43.99 -63.50
N PHE A 11 -2.95 43.19 -63.40
CA PHE A 11 -3.18 42.03 -64.25
C PHE A 11 -3.74 42.52 -65.59
N LEU A 12 -2.90 42.55 -66.62
CA LEU A 12 -3.29 42.83 -68.00
C LEU A 12 -4.27 41.72 -68.44
N MET A 13 -5.56 42.05 -68.60
CA MET A 13 -6.55 41.15 -69.18
C MET A 13 -6.20 40.89 -70.65
N LEU A 14 -5.44 39.83 -70.89
CA LEU A 14 -5.39 39.17 -72.19
C LEU A 14 -6.66 38.32 -72.30
N LEU A 15 -7.59 38.77 -73.15
CA LEU A 15 -8.73 37.99 -73.59
C LEU A 15 -8.20 36.66 -74.16
N PRO A 16 -8.62 35.49 -73.63
CA PRO A 16 -8.22 34.22 -74.22
C PRO A 16 -8.83 34.15 -75.62
N VAL A 17 -7.97 34.19 -76.64
CA VAL A 17 -8.32 33.75 -77.99
C VAL A 17 -8.76 32.30 -77.84
N GLY A 18 -10.06 32.05 -78.06
CA GLY A 18 -10.64 30.71 -78.04
C GLY A 18 -10.06 29.89 -79.19
N VAL A 19 -8.88 29.31 -78.98
CA VAL A 19 -8.40 28.20 -79.79
C VAL A 19 -9.25 27.01 -79.36
N SER A 20 -10.28 26.71 -80.16
CA SER A 20 -10.95 25.41 -80.11
C SER A 20 -9.93 24.37 -80.58
N ALA A 21 -9.09 23.92 -79.66
CA ALA A 21 -8.41 22.65 -79.81
C ALA A 21 -9.52 21.60 -79.77
N ARG A 22 -9.86 21.04 -80.94
CA ARG A 22 -10.54 19.75 -81.01
C ARG A 22 -9.68 18.79 -80.19
N SER A 23 -10.11 18.45 -78.97
CA SER A 23 -9.57 17.29 -78.29
C SER A 23 -9.95 16.11 -79.18
N ILE A 24 -8.95 15.54 -79.86
CA ILE A 24 -9.08 14.17 -80.30
C ILE A 24 -9.14 13.41 -78.98
N ASP A 25 -10.35 13.04 -78.55
CA ASP A 25 -10.55 12.12 -77.45
C ASP A 25 -9.89 10.81 -77.89
N TYR A 26 -8.59 10.69 -77.59
CA TYR A 26 -7.89 9.42 -77.67
C TYR A 26 -8.49 8.57 -76.56
N THR A 27 -9.61 7.93 -76.86
CA THR A 27 -10.17 6.87 -76.05
C THR A 27 -9.15 5.74 -76.13
N CYS A 28 -8.24 5.71 -75.15
CA CYS A 28 -7.42 4.53 -74.96
C CYS A 28 -8.37 3.38 -74.67
N ASP A 29 -8.41 2.40 -75.59
CA ASP A 29 -9.03 1.12 -75.30
C ASP A 29 -8.11 0.42 -74.30
N HIS A 30 -8.49 0.51 -73.03
CA HIS A 30 -7.59 0.15 -71.95
C HIS A 30 -7.39 -1.37 -71.91
N ASP A 31 -6.18 -1.80 -72.27
CA ASP A 31 -5.68 -3.15 -71.99
C ASP A 31 -4.93 -3.14 -70.66
N TRP A 32 -5.62 -3.51 -69.59
CA TRP A 32 -5.11 -3.43 -68.22
C TRP A 32 -4.30 -4.67 -67.84
N SER A 33 -3.18 -4.47 -67.16
CA SER A 33 -2.47 -5.53 -66.46
C SER A 33 -3.32 -6.18 -65.36
N GLU A 34 -2.90 -7.36 -64.91
CA GLU A 34 -3.33 -7.92 -63.63
C GLU A 34 -3.04 -6.96 -62.47
N TRP A 35 -3.84 -7.07 -61.41
CA TRP A 35 -3.66 -6.26 -60.22
C TRP A 35 -2.43 -6.67 -59.41
N TYR A 36 -1.56 -5.71 -59.12
CA TYR A 36 -0.57 -5.84 -58.06
C TYR A 36 -1.19 -5.46 -56.73
N ILE A 37 -1.22 -6.38 -55.76
CA ILE A 37 -1.97 -6.23 -54.50
C ILE A 37 -0.99 -6.13 -53.32
N TYR A 38 -1.13 -5.07 -52.54
CA TYR A 38 -0.58 -4.93 -51.20
C TYR A 38 -1.69 -5.08 -50.17
N ALA A 39 -1.71 -6.19 -49.45
CA ALA A 39 -2.82 -6.53 -48.55
C ALA A 39 -2.90 -5.55 -47.34
N PRO A 40 -4.11 -5.14 -46.93
CA PRO A 40 -4.29 -4.39 -45.68
C PRO A 40 -3.97 -5.29 -44.48
N ASN A 41 -3.61 -4.68 -43.35
CA ASN A 41 -3.60 -5.35 -42.06
C ASN A 41 -4.63 -4.73 -41.12
N CYS A 42 -4.56 -5.06 -39.83
CA CYS A 42 -5.54 -4.59 -38.84
C CYS A 42 -5.51 -3.06 -38.59
N GLY A 43 -4.39 -2.37 -38.86
CA GLY A 43 -4.25 -0.93 -38.59
C GLY A 43 -3.79 -0.08 -39.78
N TYR A 44 -3.31 -0.69 -40.85
CA TYR A 44 -2.85 -0.01 -42.05
C TYR A 44 -3.66 -0.47 -43.27
N GLU A 45 -4.09 0.50 -44.06
CA GLU A 45 -4.75 0.23 -45.34
C GLU A 45 -3.80 -0.46 -46.32
N GLY A 46 -4.40 -1.30 -47.16
CA GLY A 46 -3.75 -1.90 -48.30
C GLY A 46 -4.09 -1.12 -49.56
N TRP A 47 -3.57 -1.57 -50.68
CA TRP A 47 -3.91 -1.01 -51.98
C TRP A 47 -3.73 -2.03 -53.08
N LYS A 48 -4.40 -1.83 -54.20
CA LYS A 48 -4.13 -2.55 -55.44
C LYS A 48 -3.86 -1.55 -56.56
N LYS A 49 -2.87 -1.87 -57.39
CA LYS A 49 -2.42 -1.04 -58.51
C LYS A 49 -2.37 -1.85 -59.79
N ARG A 50 -2.69 -1.24 -60.92
CA ARG A 50 -2.53 -1.83 -62.26
C ARG A 50 -2.18 -0.74 -63.28
N TRP A 51 -1.65 -1.16 -64.43
CA TRP A 51 -1.22 -0.27 -65.49
C TRP A 51 -1.85 -0.66 -66.82
N CYS A 52 -2.16 0.31 -67.68
CA CYS A 52 -2.61 0.06 -69.04
C CYS A 52 -1.40 -0.15 -69.96
N TYR A 53 -1.33 -1.26 -70.69
CA TYR A 53 -0.22 -1.53 -71.62
C TYR A 53 -0.19 -0.59 -72.84
N ASN A 54 -1.33 0.00 -73.18
CA ASN A 54 -1.47 0.85 -74.37
C ASN A 54 -1.13 2.32 -74.09
N CYS A 55 -1.38 2.83 -72.88
CA CYS A 55 -1.17 4.25 -72.54
C CYS A 55 -0.32 4.50 -71.28
N ASN A 56 0.13 3.45 -70.59
CA ASN A 56 0.88 3.51 -69.33
C ASN A 56 0.16 4.24 -68.19
N GLU A 57 -1.16 4.48 -68.28
CA GLU A 57 -1.95 5.01 -67.19
C GLU A 57 -1.92 4.07 -65.99
N GLU A 58 -1.83 4.64 -64.78
CA GLU A 58 -1.81 3.92 -63.52
C GLU A 58 -3.13 4.11 -62.77
N GLN A 59 -3.73 3.01 -62.32
CA GLN A 59 -4.90 3.03 -61.46
C GLN A 59 -4.57 2.44 -60.10
N THR A 60 -4.82 3.20 -59.02
CA THR A 60 -4.65 2.74 -57.63
C THR A 60 -5.99 2.76 -56.90
N ILE A 61 -6.33 1.68 -56.20
CA ILE A 61 -7.52 1.57 -55.34
C ILE A 61 -7.07 1.16 -53.94
N TYR A 62 -7.41 1.97 -52.93
CA TYR A 62 -7.14 1.68 -51.53
C TYR A 62 -8.11 0.64 -50.95
N ILE A 63 -7.60 -0.22 -50.07
CA ILE A 63 -8.34 -1.28 -49.41
C ILE A 63 -8.32 -0.95 -47.90
N PRO A 64 -9.48 -0.71 -47.25
CA PRO A 64 -9.52 -0.36 -45.84
C PRO A 64 -8.81 -1.39 -44.94
N ALA A 65 -8.20 -0.90 -43.86
CA ALA A 65 -7.67 -1.76 -42.81
C ALA A 65 -8.75 -2.71 -42.29
N THR A 66 -8.37 -3.93 -41.94
CA THR A 66 -9.34 -4.98 -41.59
C THR A 66 -10.02 -4.73 -40.24
N GLY A 67 -9.39 -3.95 -39.35
CA GLY A 67 -9.83 -3.71 -37.97
C GLY A 67 -9.81 -4.95 -37.07
N LYS A 68 -9.34 -6.10 -37.57
CA LYS A 68 -9.33 -7.38 -36.84
C LYS A 68 -8.02 -7.53 -36.07
N HIS A 69 -8.00 -7.02 -34.85
CA HIS A 69 -6.79 -7.06 -34.02
C HIS A 69 -6.55 -8.42 -33.37
N VAL A 70 -5.30 -8.89 -33.46
CA VAL A 70 -4.76 -9.98 -32.64
C VAL A 70 -3.99 -9.37 -31.47
N TRP A 71 -4.56 -9.45 -30.27
CA TRP A 71 -4.03 -8.81 -29.08
C TRP A 71 -3.01 -9.67 -28.34
N THR A 72 -2.10 -9.03 -27.60
CA THR A 72 -1.33 -9.67 -26.53
C THR A 72 -2.18 -9.92 -25.30
N GLU A 73 -1.59 -10.64 -24.33
CA GLU A 73 -2.11 -10.70 -22.97
C GLU A 73 -2.11 -9.30 -22.34
N TRP A 74 -3.01 -9.11 -21.37
CA TRP A 74 -3.07 -7.90 -20.59
C TRP A 74 -1.89 -7.81 -19.61
N GLU A 75 -1.22 -6.68 -19.61
CA GLU A 75 -0.15 -6.33 -18.67
C GLU A 75 -0.61 -5.21 -17.74
N THR A 76 -0.32 -5.35 -16.44
CA THR A 76 -0.70 -4.34 -15.44
C THR A 76 0.32 -3.20 -15.46
N ASN A 77 -0.10 -2.01 -15.89
CA ASN A 77 0.73 -0.82 -15.88
C ASN A 77 0.73 -0.15 -14.49
N ARG A 78 -0.43 -0.12 -13.83
CA ARG A 78 -0.57 0.44 -12.48
C ARG A 78 -1.44 -0.44 -11.60
N GLU A 79 -0.89 -0.90 -10.48
CA GLU A 79 -1.68 -1.67 -9.53
C GLU A 79 -2.74 -0.80 -8.81
N PRO A 80 -3.94 -1.35 -8.53
CA PRO A 80 -4.92 -0.66 -7.70
C PRO A 80 -4.50 -0.63 -6.23
N ASP A 81 -4.93 0.39 -5.51
CA ASP A 81 -4.79 0.46 -4.06
C ASP A 81 -6.16 0.64 -3.37
N CYS A 82 -6.18 0.95 -2.08
CA CYS A 82 -7.42 1.08 -1.31
C CYS A 82 -8.28 2.30 -1.69
N LEU A 83 -7.67 3.31 -2.32
CA LEU A 83 -8.27 4.58 -2.71
C LEU A 83 -8.35 4.69 -4.25
N ASN A 84 -7.29 4.31 -4.95
CA ASN A 84 -7.11 4.52 -6.38
C ASN A 84 -7.35 3.24 -7.19
N THR A 85 -7.98 3.39 -8.36
CA THR A 85 -8.08 2.33 -9.36
C THR A 85 -6.74 2.08 -10.04
N GLY A 86 -6.51 0.83 -10.43
CA GLY A 86 -5.37 0.44 -11.25
C GLY A 86 -5.71 0.53 -12.74
N GLU A 87 -4.75 0.12 -13.56
CA GLU A 87 -4.83 0.14 -15.02
C GLU A 87 -3.98 -0.97 -15.61
N LYS A 88 -4.49 -1.56 -16.68
CA LYS A 88 -3.78 -2.54 -17.49
C LYS A 88 -3.92 -2.23 -18.97
N GLU A 89 -2.95 -2.66 -19.75
CA GLU A 89 -2.89 -2.43 -21.18
C GLU A 89 -2.56 -3.71 -21.95
N ARG A 90 -2.86 -3.72 -23.25
CA ARG A 90 -2.41 -4.74 -24.20
C ARG A 90 -2.24 -4.10 -25.56
N HIS A 91 -1.42 -4.70 -26.42
CA HIS A 91 -1.18 -4.17 -27.76
C HIS A 91 -1.50 -5.19 -28.85
N CYS A 92 -1.79 -4.71 -30.04
CA CYS A 92 -1.95 -5.56 -31.21
C CYS A 92 -0.57 -6.01 -31.70
N LYS A 93 -0.42 -7.30 -32.01
CA LYS A 93 0.86 -7.87 -32.45
C LYS A 93 1.31 -7.41 -33.84
N GLU A 94 0.38 -6.90 -34.65
CA GLU A 94 0.65 -6.51 -36.05
C GLU A 94 0.73 -4.99 -36.22
N CYS A 95 -0.26 -4.23 -35.72
CA CYS A 95 -0.30 -2.78 -35.90
C CYS A 95 0.18 -1.99 -34.68
N TYR A 96 0.50 -2.66 -33.57
CA TYR A 96 0.99 -2.08 -32.31
C TYR A 96 0.06 -1.04 -31.64
N THR A 97 -1.18 -0.92 -32.09
CA THR A 97 -2.21 -0.14 -31.39
C THR A 97 -2.42 -0.71 -29.98
N THR A 98 -2.60 0.17 -28.99
CA THR A 98 -2.75 -0.19 -27.57
C THR A 98 -4.20 -0.02 -27.11
N GLU A 99 -4.66 -0.94 -26.27
CA GLU A 99 -5.94 -0.87 -25.56
C GLU A 99 -5.70 -0.80 -24.05
N TYR A 100 -6.48 0.02 -23.35
CA TYR A 100 -6.40 0.21 -21.89
C TYR A 100 -7.67 -0.26 -21.21
N LYS A 101 -7.53 -0.76 -19.96
CA LYS A 101 -8.66 -1.10 -19.11
C LYS A 101 -8.39 -0.76 -17.65
N THR A 102 -9.40 -0.18 -17.00
CA THR A 102 -9.36 0.12 -15.57
C THR A 102 -9.47 -1.15 -14.72
N ILE A 103 -8.65 -1.24 -13.68
CA ILE A 103 -8.77 -2.25 -12.62
C ILE A 103 -9.45 -1.61 -11.41
N PRO A 104 -10.56 -2.17 -10.89
CA PRO A 104 -11.22 -1.63 -9.70
C PRO A 104 -10.27 -1.49 -8.52
N ARG A 105 -10.46 -0.44 -7.71
CA ARG A 105 -9.67 -0.23 -6.49
C ARG A 105 -9.80 -1.42 -5.54
N ASN A 106 -8.72 -1.78 -4.86
CA ASN A 106 -8.72 -2.85 -3.88
C ASN A 106 -9.20 -2.34 -2.51
N SER A 107 -10.51 -2.11 -2.39
CA SER A 107 -11.14 -1.53 -1.19
C SER A 107 -10.93 -2.30 0.12
N ASN A 108 -10.62 -3.61 0.02
CA ASN A 108 -10.37 -4.49 1.17
C ASN A 108 -8.88 -4.60 1.52
N GLY A 109 -7.99 -4.33 0.55
CA GLY A 109 -6.55 -4.27 0.76
C GLY A 109 -6.17 -2.97 1.45
N HIS A 110 -5.22 -3.01 2.38
CA HIS A 110 -4.70 -1.82 3.04
C HIS A 110 -3.20 -1.98 3.31
N SER A 111 -2.43 -0.95 2.93
CA SER A 111 -1.00 -0.84 3.19
C SER A 111 -0.78 -0.35 4.63
N TRP A 112 -0.97 -1.28 5.56
CA TRP A 112 -0.92 -1.00 6.99
C TRP A 112 0.48 -0.68 7.49
N GLY A 113 0.56 0.35 8.33
CA GLY A 113 1.77 0.66 9.08
C GLY A 113 2.06 -0.22 10.29
N ARG A 114 3.18 0.12 10.93
CA ARG A 114 3.57 -0.47 12.22
C ARG A 114 2.51 -0.16 13.28
N TRP A 115 2.28 -1.11 14.16
CA TRP A 115 1.44 -0.90 15.34
C TRP A 115 2.13 0.04 16.34
N TRP A 116 1.41 1.05 16.83
CA TRP A 116 1.83 1.89 17.95
C TRP A 116 0.89 1.73 19.15
N GLY A 117 1.38 2.04 20.34
CA GLY A 117 0.61 1.95 21.58
C GLY A 117 -0.31 3.15 21.75
N LYS A 118 -1.62 2.91 21.89
CA LYS A 118 -2.61 3.95 22.23
C LYS A 118 -2.93 3.95 23.72
N LYS A 119 -3.03 2.77 24.31
CA LYS A 119 -3.26 2.58 25.76
C LYS A 119 -2.43 1.42 26.26
N SER A 120 -1.59 1.66 27.25
CA SER A 120 -0.78 0.61 27.87
C SER A 120 -1.66 -0.36 28.66
N ALA A 121 -1.37 -1.65 28.54
CA ALA A 121 -2.02 -2.68 29.35
C ALA A 121 -1.57 -2.58 30.81
N THR A 122 -2.49 -2.82 31.74
CA THR A 122 -2.19 -2.97 33.18
C THR A 122 -2.58 -4.36 33.63
N ILE A 123 -2.37 -4.67 34.90
CA ILE A 123 -2.85 -5.95 35.44
C ILE A 123 -4.38 -6.01 35.53
N PHE A 124 -5.07 -4.86 35.57
CA PHE A 124 -6.53 -4.76 35.73
C PHE A 124 -7.25 -4.47 34.42
N ALA A 125 -6.57 -3.92 33.41
CA ALA A 125 -7.18 -3.53 32.15
C ALA A 125 -6.32 -3.97 30.95
N ALA A 126 -7.00 -4.43 29.90
CA ALA A 126 -6.40 -4.64 28.59
C ALA A 126 -5.84 -3.32 28.02
N GLY A 127 -4.76 -3.44 27.24
CA GLY A 127 -4.22 -2.34 26.46
C GLY A 127 -4.85 -2.24 25.09
N LEU A 128 -4.43 -1.24 24.32
CA LEU A 128 -4.87 -1.00 22.96
C LEU A 128 -3.69 -0.53 22.11
N GLN A 129 -3.51 -1.19 20.96
CA GLN A 129 -2.64 -0.77 19.89
C GLN A 129 -3.47 -0.27 18.71
N GLU A 130 -2.90 0.64 17.93
CA GLU A 130 -3.50 1.20 16.73
C GLU A 130 -2.46 1.20 15.61
N ARG A 131 -2.93 1.10 14.37
CA ARG A 131 -2.15 1.31 13.15
C ARG A 131 -2.99 2.02 12.12
N GLU A 132 -2.35 2.57 11.10
CA GLU A 132 -3.01 3.33 10.04
C GLU A 132 -2.50 2.90 8.67
N CYS A 133 -3.40 2.94 7.68
CA CYS A 133 -3.05 2.72 6.29
C CYS A 133 -2.37 3.97 5.73
N TYR A 134 -1.18 3.84 5.14
CA TYR A 134 -0.42 4.98 4.62
C TYR A 134 -1.05 5.65 3.39
N ILE A 135 -2.01 4.99 2.74
CA ILE A 135 -2.65 5.47 1.51
C ILE A 135 -3.96 6.22 1.82
N CYS A 136 -4.85 5.62 2.62
CA CYS A 136 -6.18 6.19 2.87
C CYS A 136 -6.40 6.71 4.30
N GLY A 137 -5.42 6.61 5.21
CA GLY A 137 -5.55 7.08 6.59
C GLY A 137 -6.54 6.28 7.45
N ARG A 138 -7.11 5.18 6.93
CA ARG A 138 -7.98 4.31 7.74
C ARG A 138 -7.19 3.78 8.92
N LYS A 139 -7.81 3.78 10.10
CA LYS A 139 -7.22 3.27 11.35
C LYS A 139 -7.76 1.90 11.70
N GLN A 140 -6.90 1.06 12.24
CA GLN A 140 -7.25 -0.25 12.78
C GLN A 140 -6.74 -0.35 14.21
N SER A 141 -7.58 -0.88 15.11
CA SER A 141 -7.22 -1.06 16.51
C SER A 141 -7.21 -2.54 16.90
N LYS A 142 -6.32 -2.89 17.84
CA LYS A 142 -6.18 -4.25 18.36
C LYS A 142 -6.01 -4.22 19.88
N LYS A 143 -6.80 -5.01 20.58
CA LYS A 143 -6.69 -5.18 22.05
C LYS A 143 -5.42 -5.95 22.39
N ILE A 144 -4.70 -5.46 23.40
CA ILE A 144 -3.57 -6.17 24.01
C ILE A 144 -4.06 -6.81 25.31
N PRO A 145 -3.80 -8.10 25.57
CA PRO A 145 -4.17 -8.73 26.83
C PRO A 145 -3.65 -7.97 28.05
N LYS A 146 -4.43 -8.03 29.15
CA LYS A 146 -3.99 -7.52 30.45
C LYS A 146 -2.71 -8.22 30.91
N LEU A 147 -1.90 -7.52 31.71
CA LEU A 147 -0.66 -8.08 32.24
C LEU A 147 -0.94 -9.21 33.23
N LYS A 148 -0.07 -10.22 33.23
CA LYS A 148 -0.09 -11.28 34.24
C LYS A 148 0.43 -10.73 35.57
N ALA A 149 -0.29 -11.00 36.65
CA ALA A 149 0.08 -10.55 37.98
C ALA A 149 1.37 -11.24 38.45
N THR A 150 2.36 -10.44 38.88
CA THR A 150 3.62 -10.94 39.43
C THR A 150 4.07 -10.06 40.59
N VAL A 151 4.63 -10.66 41.63
CA VAL A 151 5.24 -9.92 42.74
C VAL A 151 6.52 -10.63 43.20
N ARG A 152 7.52 -9.87 43.62
CA ARG A 152 8.75 -10.40 44.24
C ARG A 152 9.39 -9.42 45.20
N PHE A 153 10.12 -9.94 46.18
CA PHE A 153 11.04 -9.15 47.01
C PHE A 153 12.35 -8.87 46.27
N SER A 154 13.10 -7.85 46.72
CA SER A 154 14.44 -7.57 46.21
C SER A 154 15.44 -8.68 46.53
N LYS A 155 15.30 -9.33 47.70
CA LYS A 155 16.09 -10.51 48.10
C LYS A 155 15.18 -11.63 48.58
N LYS A 156 15.61 -12.88 48.34
CA LYS A 156 14.91 -14.08 48.85
C LYS A 156 15.08 -14.26 50.36
N THR A 157 16.22 -13.82 50.91
CA THR A 157 16.54 -13.94 52.34
C THR A 157 17.14 -12.64 52.85
N TYR A 158 16.72 -12.22 54.05
CA TYR A 158 17.31 -11.14 54.81
C TYR A 158 17.83 -11.68 56.14
N THR A 159 19.06 -11.33 56.50
CA THR A 159 19.66 -11.66 57.80
C THR A 159 19.75 -10.38 58.62
N MET A 160 19.27 -10.42 59.86
CA MET A 160 19.16 -9.24 60.72
C MET A 160 19.58 -9.57 62.15
N LYS A 161 20.06 -8.57 62.89
CA LYS A 161 20.25 -8.65 64.34
C LYS A 161 18.91 -8.43 65.05
N ARG A 162 18.78 -8.95 66.28
CA ARG A 162 17.60 -8.71 67.14
C ARG A 162 17.35 -7.20 67.33
N ASN A 163 16.07 -6.80 67.36
CA ASN A 163 15.59 -5.41 67.49
C ASN A 163 15.89 -4.45 66.33
N TYR A 164 16.47 -4.94 65.23
CA TYR A 164 16.63 -4.14 64.01
C TYR A 164 15.38 -4.21 63.13
N TRP A 165 15.20 -3.18 62.29
CA TRP A 165 14.16 -3.11 61.29
C TRP A 165 14.73 -2.91 59.89
N LEU A 166 13.97 -3.29 58.86
CA LEU A 166 14.27 -2.98 57.46
C LEU A 166 12.98 -2.81 56.65
N SER A 167 13.07 -2.11 55.53
CA SER A 167 11.99 -2.00 54.55
C SER A 167 12.47 -2.61 53.22
N PRO A 168 12.01 -3.83 52.86
CA PRO A 168 12.47 -4.47 51.64
C PRO A 168 11.77 -3.85 50.43
N ARG A 169 12.53 -3.58 49.36
CA ARG A 169 11.94 -3.15 48.09
C ARG A 169 11.18 -4.31 47.44
N ILE A 170 9.97 -4.04 46.97
CA ILE A 170 9.08 -5.03 46.37
C ILE A 170 8.78 -4.58 44.94
N TYR A 171 8.85 -5.53 44.01
CA TYR A 171 8.59 -5.30 42.60
C TYR A 171 7.29 -5.99 42.21
N TYR A 172 6.37 -5.24 41.61
CA TYR A 172 5.10 -5.71 41.06
C TYR A 172 4.82 -4.99 39.73
N LYS A 173 3.84 -5.49 38.97
CA LYS A 173 3.52 -4.93 37.65
C LYS A 173 2.76 -3.60 37.76
N ILE A 174 2.82 -2.81 36.69
CA ILE A 174 2.18 -1.50 36.59
C ILE A 174 0.67 -1.59 36.85
N GLY A 175 0.16 -0.65 37.65
CA GLY A 175 -1.24 -0.60 38.10
C GLY A 175 -1.55 -1.51 39.30
N ASP A 176 -0.64 -2.38 39.72
CA ASP A 176 -0.83 -3.17 40.96
C ASP A 176 -0.38 -2.38 42.20
N SER A 177 -0.72 -2.89 43.38
CA SER A 177 -0.26 -2.38 44.66
C SER A 177 -0.27 -3.49 45.71
N VAL A 178 0.52 -3.32 46.77
CA VAL A 178 0.50 -4.26 47.89
C VAL A 178 -0.83 -4.16 48.62
N LYS A 179 -1.52 -5.31 48.77
CA LYS A 179 -2.75 -5.43 49.56
C LYS A 179 -2.43 -5.70 51.02
N THR A 180 -1.52 -6.63 51.30
CA THR A 180 -1.20 -7.01 52.68
C THR A 180 0.15 -7.71 52.81
N PHE A 181 0.70 -7.65 54.03
CA PHE A 181 1.84 -8.45 54.47
C PHE A 181 1.43 -9.39 55.59
N LYS A 182 2.00 -10.59 55.60
CA LYS A 182 1.78 -11.60 56.65
C LYS A 182 3.11 -12.16 57.13
N SER A 183 3.28 -12.25 58.45
CA SER A 183 4.38 -13.00 59.05
C SER A 183 3.89 -14.39 59.44
N SER A 184 4.64 -15.42 59.05
CA SER A 184 4.38 -16.81 59.47
C SER A 184 4.69 -17.04 60.96
N ASN A 185 5.61 -16.28 61.55
CA ASN A 185 5.89 -16.33 62.99
C ASN A 185 6.22 -14.93 63.54
N LYS A 186 5.19 -14.28 64.10
CA LYS A 186 5.27 -12.94 64.69
C LYS A 186 6.20 -12.86 65.91
N LYS A 187 6.55 -13.98 66.56
CA LYS A 187 7.51 -14.02 67.67
C LYS A 187 8.95 -13.83 67.17
N VAL A 188 9.25 -14.28 65.94
CA VAL A 188 10.58 -14.14 65.32
C VAL A 188 10.71 -12.79 64.61
N ALA A 189 9.74 -12.42 63.76
CA ALA A 189 9.69 -11.11 63.10
C ALA A 189 8.25 -10.65 62.82
N THR A 190 8.00 -9.37 62.95
CA THR A 190 6.71 -8.73 62.59
C THR A 190 6.86 -7.85 61.36
N VAL A 191 5.75 -7.58 60.67
CA VAL A 191 5.72 -6.71 59.48
C VAL A 191 4.53 -5.77 59.57
N THR A 192 4.73 -4.49 59.23
CA THR A 192 3.67 -3.47 59.22
C THR A 192 2.94 -3.45 57.88
N LYS A 193 1.81 -2.71 57.79
CA LYS A 193 1.09 -2.49 56.52
C LYS A 193 1.97 -1.82 55.44
N LYS A 194 2.95 -1.01 55.86
CA LYS A 194 3.93 -0.34 54.97
C LYS A 194 5.10 -1.25 54.56
N GLY A 195 5.13 -2.50 55.02
CA GLY A 195 6.19 -3.45 54.68
C GLY A 195 7.46 -3.34 55.54
N ILE A 196 7.43 -2.56 56.62
CA ILE A 196 8.56 -2.47 57.55
C ILE A 196 8.59 -3.75 58.39
N ILE A 197 9.70 -4.47 58.33
CA ILE A 197 9.94 -5.73 59.04
C ILE A 197 10.80 -5.45 60.27
N THR A 198 10.38 -5.92 61.45
CA THR A 198 11.11 -5.80 62.72
C THR A 198 11.50 -7.18 63.25
N ALA A 199 12.79 -7.37 63.54
CA ALA A 199 13.32 -8.60 64.12
C ALA A 199 13.12 -8.63 65.64
N LYS A 200 12.52 -9.71 66.18
CA LYS A 200 12.15 -9.82 67.61
C LYS A 200 12.93 -10.89 68.37
N LYS A 201 12.94 -12.12 67.87
CA LYS A 201 13.61 -13.27 68.53
C LYS A 201 14.47 -14.02 67.53
N LYS A 202 15.61 -14.55 68.00
CA LYS A 202 16.50 -15.44 67.22
C LYS A 202 15.68 -16.58 66.62
N GLY A 203 15.89 -16.84 65.33
CA GLY A 203 15.11 -17.82 64.59
C GLY A 203 14.94 -17.47 63.12
N THR A 204 14.19 -18.29 62.39
CA THR A 204 13.87 -18.06 60.98
C THR A 204 12.37 -18.00 60.78
N THR A 205 11.88 -17.02 60.03
CA THR A 205 10.46 -16.90 59.65
C THR A 205 10.32 -16.44 58.21
N LYS A 206 9.15 -16.62 57.61
CA LYS A 206 8.81 -16.10 56.28
C LYS A 206 7.86 -14.91 56.40
N ILE A 207 8.14 -13.86 55.64
CA ILE A 207 7.20 -12.76 55.38
C ILE A 207 6.61 -12.96 53.98
N THR A 208 5.28 -12.94 53.91
CA THR A 208 4.52 -13.06 52.66
C THR A 208 3.97 -11.69 52.28
N VAL A 209 4.13 -11.29 51.03
CA VAL A 209 3.43 -10.14 50.43
C VAL A 209 2.34 -10.66 49.51
N ILE A 210 1.18 -10.00 49.54
CA ILE A 210 0.05 -10.28 48.65
C ILE A 210 -0.35 -8.95 47.99
N THR A 211 -0.45 -8.93 46.66
CA THR A 211 -0.89 -7.73 45.92
C THR A 211 -2.41 -7.68 45.74
N LYS A 212 -2.94 -6.54 45.28
CA LYS A 212 -4.38 -6.39 44.99
C LYS A 212 -4.82 -7.32 43.87
N ALA A 213 -3.94 -7.58 42.89
CA ALA A 213 -4.13 -8.58 41.85
C ALA A 213 -4.18 -10.04 42.35
N GLY A 214 -3.83 -10.28 43.62
CA GLY A 214 -3.79 -11.62 44.22
C GLY A 214 -2.46 -12.36 44.07
N ALA A 215 -1.45 -11.77 43.43
CA ALA A 215 -0.12 -12.37 43.35
C ALA A 215 0.54 -12.43 44.74
N LYS A 216 1.30 -13.51 45.00
CA LYS A 216 1.93 -13.77 46.30
C LYS A 216 3.42 -13.99 46.12
N ALA A 217 4.22 -13.47 47.04
CA ALA A 217 5.64 -13.80 47.17
C ALA A 217 6.03 -13.91 48.63
N THR A 218 7.11 -14.65 48.90
CA THR A 218 7.64 -14.84 50.24
C THR A 218 9.13 -14.51 50.29
N CYS A 219 9.58 -13.87 51.36
CA CYS A 219 11.00 -13.78 51.71
C CYS A 219 11.26 -14.42 53.07
N LYS A 220 12.46 -14.95 53.25
CA LYS A 220 12.95 -15.55 54.49
C LYS A 220 13.64 -14.49 55.34
N ILE A 221 13.31 -14.40 56.61
CA ILE A 221 13.95 -13.53 57.61
C ILE A 221 14.68 -14.43 58.60
N LYS A 222 16.00 -14.26 58.70
CA LYS A 222 16.85 -14.94 59.67
C LYS A 222 17.33 -13.93 60.71
N VAL A 223 16.87 -14.08 61.94
CA VAL A 223 17.30 -13.26 63.08
C VAL A 223 18.43 -14.01 63.78
N LYS A 224 19.61 -13.40 63.84
CA LYS A 224 20.78 -13.91 64.56
C LYS A 224 20.80 -13.34 65.98
#